data_AF-Q5BSH0-F1
#
_entry.id   AF-Q5BSH0-F1
#
_cell.length_a   1.000
_cell.length_b   1.000
_cell.length_c   1.000
_cell.angle_alpha   90.00
_cell.angle_beta   90.00
_cell.angle_gamma   90.00
#
_symmetry.space_group_name_H-M   'P 1'
#
loop_
_entity.id
_entity.type
_entity.pdbx_description
1 polymer ?
#
loop_
_entity_poly.entity_id
_entity_poly.type
_entity_poly.pdbx_seq_one_letter_code
_entity_poly.pdbx_strand_id
1 'polypeptide(L)'
;SRTQQRPFHRRSNPLHTGPFVAQYPLDIILLEPNFVIPSNDQKLLQCLLDHHAKLIPSSDSQYALSNLSNRICEILDNIIVNPSIFESGQLDQVRSVGSFKLNTWLNGSCISDLTCVFRTLPTLEAVENLANFVRVQLTSNKSSTEYVNCKIGLESYGFSITSGDYVVQVLITTTPMNLNRINPDIHINSIAQKTALASIRHLRWAEENATHTTVKVLIRILKDFRRRLRGFSHMNSWLID
;
A
#
# COMPACT_ATOMS: atom_id res chain seq x y z
N SER A 1 -55.08 -25.90 -50.43
CA SER A 1 -54.54 -26.89 -49.48
C SER A 1 -53.03 -27.04 -49.69
N ARG A 2 -52.28 -27.20 -48.60
CA ARG A 2 -50.81 -27.33 -48.47
C ARG A 2 -50.03 -26.04 -48.22
N THR A 3 -50.23 -25.53 -47.01
CA THR A 3 -49.21 -24.94 -46.15
C THR A 3 -47.92 -25.78 -46.18
N GLN A 4 -46.86 -25.27 -46.81
CA GLN A 4 -45.52 -25.81 -46.64
C GLN A 4 -44.97 -25.31 -45.30
N GLN A 5 -44.93 -26.21 -44.31
CA GLN A 5 -44.19 -25.99 -43.08
C GLN A 5 -42.70 -25.85 -43.42
N ARG A 6 -42.14 -24.68 -43.13
CA ARG A 6 -40.68 -24.47 -43.15
C ARG A 6 -40.07 -25.29 -42.00
N PRO A 7 -38.95 -25.98 -42.24
CA PRO A 7 -38.31 -26.76 -41.19
C PRO A 7 -37.81 -25.83 -40.08
N PHE A 8 -38.14 -26.19 -38.84
CA PHE A 8 -37.57 -25.58 -37.64
C PHE A 8 -36.04 -25.71 -37.70
N HIS A 9 -35.34 -24.60 -37.96
CA HIS A 9 -33.93 -24.52 -37.62
C HIS A 9 -33.79 -24.73 -36.11
N ARG A 10 -33.34 -25.92 -35.71
CA ARG A 10 -32.81 -26.16 -34.37
C ARG A 10 -31.73 -25.10 -34.14
N ARG A 11 -31.97 -24.18 -33.20
CA ARG A 11 -30.92 -23.38 -32.60
C ARG A 11 -29.92 -24.36 -31.99
N SER A 12 -28.80 -24.56 -32.67
CA SER A 12 -27.63 -25.21 -32.10
C SER A 12 -27.24 -24.43 -30.85
N ASN A 13 -27.21 -25.12 -29.70
CA ASN A 13 -26.64 -24.62 -28.46
C ASN A 13 -25.31 -23.88 -28.73
N PRO A 14 -25.11 -22.64 -28.24
CA PRO A 14 -23.77 -22.08 -28.13
C PRO A 14 -23.12 -22.66 -26.86
N LEU A 15 -22.85 -23.96 -26.86
CA LEU A 15 -22.00 -24.62 -25.86
C LEU A 15 -20.69 -25.00 -26.55
N HIS A 16 -19.91 -23.98 -26.93
CA HIS A 16 -18.50 -24.14 -27.26
C HIS A 16 -17.80 -22.79 -27.14
N THR A 17 -17.68 -22.28 -25.91
CA THR A 17 -16.59 -21.34 -25.62
C THR A 17 -15.30 -22.17 -25.67
N GLY A 18 -14.51 -21.99 -26.73
CA GLY A 18 -13.16 -22.55 -26.80
C GLY A 18 -12.32 -22.13 -25.57
N PRO A 19 -11.13 -22.72 -25.38
CA PRO A 19 -10.25 -22.29 -24.29
C PRO A 19 -10.02 -20.77 -24.36
N PHE A 20 -10.03 -20.10 -23.22
CA PHE A 20 -9.75 -18.67 -23.14
C PHE A 20 -8.40 -18.39 -23.80
N VAL A 21 -8.42 -17.60 -24.88
CA VAL A 21 -7.20 -17.11 -25.53
C VAL A 21 -6.93 -15.71 -24.99
N ALA A 22 -5.90 -15.58 -24.17
CA ALA A 22 -5.46 -14.28 -23.68
C ALA A 22 -5.00 -13.42 -24.86
N GLN A 23 -5.62 -12.26 -25.04
CA GLN A 23 -5.14 -11.23 -25.97
C GLN A 23 -4.31 -10.23 -25.19
N TYR A 24 -3.01 -10.17 -25.52
CA TYR A 24 -2.13 -9.14 -24.97
C TYR A 24 -2.31 -7.84 -25.76
N PRO A 25 -2.41 -6.68 -25.09
CA PRO A 25 -2.34 -5.40 -25.77
C PRO A 25 -1.05 -5.25 -26.58
N LEU A 26 -1.10 -4.43 -27.63
CA LEU A 26 0.07 -4.08 -28.43
C LEU A 26 1.10 -3.37 -27.54
N ASP A 27 2.32 -3.90 -27.48
CA ASP A 27 3.47 -3.25 -26.85
C ASP A 27 4.59 -3.12 -27.88
N ILE A 28 4.86 -1.88 -28.31
CA ILE A 28 5.85 -1.57 -29.35
C ILE A 28 7.26 -1.97 -28.91
N ILE A 29 7.56 -1.92 -27.61
CA ILE A 29 8.88 -2.28 -27.06
C ILE A 29 9.11 -3.78 -27.15
N LEU A 30 8.06 -4.59 -26.94
CA LEU A 30 8.13 -6.05 -27.06
C LEU A 30 8.12 -6.54 -28.51
N LEU A 31 7.55 -5.76 -29.44
CA LEU A 31 7.23 -6.24 -30.78
C LEU A 31 8.35 -6.19 -31.80
N GLU A 32 9.34 -5.27 -31.71
CA GLU A 32 10.67 -5.39 -32.35
C GLU A 32 11.53 -4.13 -32.08
N PRO A 33 12.86 -4.26 -31.90
CA PRO A 33 13.78 -3.12 -31.78
C PRO A 33 13.84 -2.26 -33.06
N ASN A 34 13.39 -2.80 -34.20
CA ASN A 34 13.45 -2.14 -35.51
C ASN A 34 12.36 -1.09 -35.73
N PHE A 35 11.28 -1.08 -34.92
CA PHE A 35 10.23 -0.06 -35.00
C PHE A 35 10.58 1.22 -34.22
N VAL A 36 11.52 1.14 -33.28
CA VAL A 36 11.95 2.29 -32.48
C VAL A 36 13.09 2.98 -33.22
N ILE A 37 12.75 3.95 -34.07
CA ILE A 37 13.75 4.85 -34.65
C ILE A 37 14.29 5.71 -33.49
N PRO A 38 15.60 5.67 -33.17
CA PRO A 38 16.14 6.43 -32.04
C PRO A 38 16.00 7.93 -32.32
N SER A 39 15.07 8.58 -31.62
CA SER A 39 14.98 10.04 -31.56
C SER A 39 15.93 10.59 -30.50
N ASN A 40 16.48 11.79 -30.73
CA ASN A 40 17.29 12.46 -29.70
C ASN A 40 16.37 13.03 -28.61
N ASP A 41 16.12 12.22 -27.58
CA ASP A 41 15.21 12.54 -26.48
C ASP A 41 15.93 13.19 -25.28
N GLN A 42 17.15 13.71 -25.45
CA GLN A 42 17.92 14.32 -24.36
C GLN A 42 17.16 15.47 -23.66
N LYS A 43 16.43 16.27 -24.42
CA LYS A 43 15.60 17.36 -23.86
C LYS A 43 14.47 16.82 -22.98
N LEU A 44 13.80 15.76 -23.44
CA LEU A 44 12.73 15.11 -22.68
C LEU A 44 13.29 14.49 -21.39
N LEU A 45 14.42 13.78 -21.49
CA LEU A 45 15.10 13.21 -20.33
C LEU A 45 15.43 14.29 -19.29
N GLN A 46 16.01 15.42 -19.71
CA GLN A 46 16.32 16.51 -18.80
C GLN A 46 15.06 17.07 -18.13
N CYS A 47 13.98 17.29 -18.89
CA CYS A 47 12.71 17.75 -18.33
C CYS A 47 12.13 16.77 -17.29
N LEU A 48 12.24 15.46 -17.52
CA LEU A 48 11.77 14.44 -16.58
C LEU A 48 12.58 14.46 -15.28
N LEU A 49 13.90 14.62 -15.37
CA LEU A 49 14.79 14.71 -14.21
C LEU A 49 14.56 15.99 -13.41
N ASP A 50 14.42 17.14 -14.09
CA ASP A 50 14.12 18.43 -13.45
C ASP A 50 12.74 18.41 -12.75
N HIS A 51 11.77 17.71 -13.34
CA HIS A 51 10.45 17.51 -12.72
C HIS A 51 10.55 16.57 -11.52
N HIS A 52 11.25 15.44 -11.66
CA HIS A 52 11.47 14.49 -10.57
C HIS A 52 12.10 15.16 -9.34
N ALA A 53 13.10 16.03 -9.53
CA ALA A 53 13.75 16.75 -8.43
C ALA A 53 12.76 17.57 -7.57
N LYS A 54 11.73 18.16 -8.18
CA LYS A 54 10.67 18.91 -7.47
C LYS A 54 9.72 18.01 -6.67
N LEU A 55 9.61 16.74 -7.07
CA LEU A 55 8.79 15.73 -6.41
C LEU A 55 9.51 15.08 -5.23
N ILE A 56 10.81 15.29 -5.04
CA ILE A 56 11.55 14.73 -3.92
C ILE A 56 11.17 15.49 -2.64
N PRO A 57 10.78 14.79 -1.56
CA PRO A 57 10.55 15.40 -0.26
C PRO A 57 11.83 16.05 0.30
N SER A 58 11.72 17.14 1.06
CA SER A 58 12.88 17.77 1.69
C SER A 58 13.60 16.84 2.69
N SER A 59 14.88 17.10 2.96
CA SER A 59 15.67 16.35 3.94
C SER A 59 15.02 16.33 5.31
N ASP A 60 14.48 17.47 5.73
CA ASP A 60 13.89 17.66 7.06
C ASP A 60 12.60 16.84 7.19
N SER A 61 11.78 16.81 6.14
CA SER A 61 10.58 15.98 6.10
C SER A 61 10.91 14.49 6.06
N GLN A 62 11.96 14.09 5.34
CA GLN A 62 12.43 12.71 5.36
C GLN A 62 12.89 12.29 6.75
N TYR A 63 13.67 13.15 7.42
CA TYR A 63 14.16 12.91 8.78
C TYR A 63 13.02 12.80 9.80
N ALA A 64 12.10 13.78 9.82
CA ALA A 64 11.01 13.83 10.78
C ALA A 64 10.07 12.61 10.66
N LEU A 65 9.64 12.26 9.44
CA LEU A 65 8.75 11.12 9.22
C LEU A 65 9.46 9.78 9.51
N SER A 66 10.74 9.66 9.16
CA SER A 66 11.55 8.48 9.45
C SER A 66 11.74 8.27 10.95
N ASN A 67 12.07 9.33 11.70
CA ASN A 67 12.24 9.27 13.14
C ASN A 67 10.94 8.79 13.82
N LEU A 68 9.79 9.38 13.46
CA LEU A 68 8.49 8.98 13.99
C LEU A 68 8.13 7.52 13.62
N SER A 69 8.31 7.15 12.35
CA SER A 69 7.99 5.80 11.84
C SER A 69 8.86 4.73 12.51
N ASN A 70 10.16 4.98 12.67
CA ASN A 70 11.08 4.04 13.31
C ASN A 70 10.77 3.91 14.79
N ARG A 71 10.47 5.02 15.48
CA ARG A 71 10.11 5.00 16.89
C ARG A 71 8.86 4.16 17.16
N ILE A 72 7.84 4.27 16.32
CA ILE A 72 6.62 3.44 16.43
C ILE A 72 6.94 1.97 16.12
N CYS A 73 7.78 1.70 15.12
CA CYS A 73 8.22 0.35 14.81
C CYS A 73 8.93 -0.30 16.00
N GLU A 74 9.86 0.41 16.65
CA GLU A 74 10.56 -0.07 17.85
C GLU A 74 9.61 -0.43 19.00
N ILE A 75 8.58 0.40 19.24
CA ILE A 75 7.57 0.13 20.27
C ILE A 75 6.83 -1.17 19.95
N LEU A 76 6.42 -1.36 18.69
CA LEU A 76 5.72 -2.57 18.24
C LEU A 76 6.62 -3.82 18.24
N ASP A 77 7.88 -3.68 17.84
CA ASP A 77 8.87 -4.76 17.89
C ASP A 77 9.15 -5.20 19.33
N ASN A 78 9.20 -4.26 20.29
CA ASN A 78 9.34 -4.60 21.70
C ASN A 78 8.15 -5.43 22.23
N ILE A 79 6.93 -5.17 21.78
CA ILE A 79 5.76 -5.99 22.11
C ILE A 79 5.90 -7.41 21.55
N ILE A 80 6.43 -7.56 20.33
CA ILE A 80 6.65 -8.87 19.70
C ILE A 80 7.69 -9.68 20.49
N VAL A 81 8.78 -9.04 20.93
CA VAL A 81 9.86 -9.68 21.69
C VAL A 81 9.45 -9.97 23.13
N ASN A 82 8.66 -9.08 23.75
CA ASN A 82 8.20 -9.17 25.14
C ASN A 82 6.66 -9.17 25.22
N PRO A 83 5.97 -10.26 24.87
CA PRO A 83 4.50 -10.28 24.80
C PRO A 83 3.79 -9.97 26.12
N SER A 84 4.45 -10.16 27.27
CA SER A 84 3.88 -9.88 28.59
C SER A 84 3.58 -8.39 28.84
N ILE A 85 4.14 -7.48 28.04
CA ILE A 85 3.87 -6.04 28.19
C ILE A 85 2.52 -5.61 27.59
N PHE A 86 1.90 -6.48 26.77
CA PHE A 86 0.64 -6.21 26.09
C PHE A 86 -0.26 -7.45 26.14
N GLU A 87 -1.24 -7.44 27.04
CA GLU A 87 -2.08 -8.60 27.32
C GLU A 87 -3.29 -8.73 26.38
N SER A 88 -3.71 -7.62 25.73
CA SER A 88 -4.93 -7.59 24.91
C SER A 88 -4.79 -8.27 23.54
N GLY A 89 -3.61 -8.80 23.20
CA GLY A 89 -3.40 -9.52 21.96
C GLY A 89 -1.96 -9.98 21.78
N GLN A 90 -1.71 -10.79 20.75
CA GLN A 90 -0.35 -11.24 20.41
C GLN A 90 0.02 -10.75 19.03
N LEU A 91 1.10 -9.98 18.96
CA LEU A 91 1.68 -9.52 17.70
C LEU A 91 2.65 -10.58 17.16
N ASP A 92 2.65 -10.74 15.84
CA ASP A 92 3.52 -11.66 15.12
C ASP A 92 4.66 -10.94 14.40
N GLN A 93 4.31 -9.84 13.72
CA GLN A 93 5.23 -9.08 12.89
C GLN A 93 4.75 -7.64 12.74
N VAL A 94 5.68 -6.70 12.73
CA VAL A 94 5.49 -5.34 12.19
C VAL A 94 6.41 -5.14 10.99
N ARG A 95 5.94 -4.41 9.98
CA ARG A 95 6.74 -4.08 8.78
C ARG A 95 6.34 -2.71 8.24
N SER A 96 7.31 -1.84 8.00
CA SER A 96 7.08 -0.61 7.22
C SER A 96 6.81 -0.95 5.77
N VAL A 97 5.78 -0.36 5.17
CA VAL A 97 5.27 -0.66 3.82
C VAL A 97 4.98 0.62 3.03
N GLY A 98 4.46 0.44 1.82
CA GLY A 98 3.94 1.53 1.00
C GLY A 98 5.02 2.44 0.41
N SER A 99 4.58 3.61 -0.04
CA SER A 99 5.46 4.58 -0.72
C SER A 99 6.58 5.09 0.19
N PHE A 100 6.32 5.11 1.50
CA PHE A 100 7.33 5.44 2.50
C PHE A 100 8.52 4.49 2.42
N LYS A 101 8.29 3.20 2.69
CA LYS A 101 9.34 2.17 2.66
C LYS A 101 10.07 2.08 1.32
N LEU A 102 9.36 2.27 0.21
CA LEU A 102 9.92 2.16 -1.14
C LEU A 102 10.72 3.38 -1.59
N ASN A 103 10.73 4.47 -0.79
CA ASN A 103 11.27 5.77 -1.19
C ASN A 103 10.66 6.25 -2.52
N THR A 104 9.34 6.13 -2.66
CA THR A 104 8.59 6.61 -3.83
C THR A 104 7.47 7.59 -3.46
N TRP A 105 7.47 8.07 -2.21
CA TRP A 105 6.55 9.11 -1.78
C TRP A 105 6.94 10.47 -2.40
N LEU A 106 5.93 11.34 -2.54
CA LEU A 106 6.05 12.64 -3.19
C LEU A 106 6.24 13.76 -2.16
N ASN A 107 6.84 14.86 -2.58
CA ASN A 107 6.88 16.09 -1.80
C ASN A 107 5.45 16.54 -1.40
N GLY A 108 5.28 16.94 -0.14
CA GLY A 108 3.98 17.21 0.48
C GLY A 108 3.19 15.97 0.91
N SER A 109 3.67 14.75 0.63
CA SER A 109 3.15 13.53 1.24
C SER A 109 3.85 13.30 2.57
N CYS A 110 3.08 13.39 3.66
CA CYS A 110 3.60 13.28 5.02
C CYS A 110 3.15 11.99 5.71
N ILE A 111 2.86 10.93 4.94
CA ILE A 111 2.27 9.68 5.43
C ILE A 111 3.29 8.53 5.31
N SER A 112 3.45 7.76 6.39
CA SER A 112 4.14 6.47 6.42
C SER A 112 3.20 5.36 6.87
N ASP A 113 3.36 4.16 6.31
CA ASP A 113 2.53 3.01 6.60
C ASP A 113 3.35 1.92 7.32
N LEU A 114 2.81 1.42 8.42
CA LEU A 114 3.31 0.25 9.16
C LEU A 114 2.23 -0.81 9.17
N THR A 115 2.48 -1.98 8.61
CA THR A 115 1.56 -3.12 8.73
C THR A 115 1.93 -3.96 9.94
N CYS A 116 0.98 -4.13 10.86
CA CYS A 116 1.12 -4.92 12.07
C CYS A 116 0.21 -6.16 12.00
N VAL A 117 0.81 -7.34 12.16
CA VAL A 117 0.16 -8.65 12.04
C VAL A 117 -0.09 -9.22 13.43
N PHE A 118 -1.35 -9.48 13.75
CA PHE A 118 -1.77 -10.22 14.94
C PHE A 118 -1.71 -11.73 14.66
N ARG A 119 -1.35 -12.52 15.69
CA ARG A 119 -1.49 -13.98 15.66
C ARG A 119 -2.95 -14.42 15.79
N THR A 120 -3.74 -13.63 16.50
CA THR A 120 -5.18 -13.82 16.73
C THR A 120 -6.00 -12.86 15.88
N LEU A 121 -7.33 -13.01 15.89
CA LEU A 121 -8.23 -12.06 15.24
C LEU A 121 -8.16 -10.71 15.97
N PRO A 122 -7.86 -9.59 15.27
CA PRO A 122 -7.73 -8.28 15.90
C PRO A 122 -9.12 -7.75 16.25
N THR A 123 -9.45 -7.79 17.54
CA THR A 123 -10.67 -7.17 18.06
C THR A 123 -10.53 -5.64 18.07
N LEU A 124 -11.66 -4.93 17.99
CA LEU A 124 -11.68 -3.47 18.09
C LEU A 124 -11.05 -2.99 19.40
N GLU A 125 -11.35 -3.69 20.51
CA GLU A 125 -10.78 -3.43 21.83
C GLU A 125 -9.27 -3.64 21.87
N ALA A 126 -8.75 -4.73 21.30
CA ALA A 126 -7.32 -5.00 21.26
C ALA A 126 -6.55 -3.92 20.50
N VAL A 127 -7.15 -3.39 19.43
CA VAL A 127 -6.56 -2.31 18.63
C VAL A 127 -6.57 -0.99 19.39
N GLU A 128 -7.66 -0.69 20.09
CA GLU A 128 -7.74 0.48 20.96
C GLU A 128 -6.70 0.43 22.08
N ASN A 129 -6.56 -0.72 22.73
CA ASN A 129 -5.55 -0.94 23.76
C ASN A 129 -4.13 -0.83 23.20
N LEU A 130 -3.86 -1.33 21.99
CA LEU A 130 -2.57 -1.17 21.32
C LEU A 130 -2.29 0.30 21.00
N ALA A 131 -3.26 1.03 20.49
CA ALA A 131 -3.14 2.46 20.20
C ALA A 131 -2.86 3.27 21.48
N ASN A 132 -3.55 2.94 22.58
CA ASN A 132 -3.33 3.53 23.89
C ASN A 132 -1.93 3.20 24.45
N PHE A 133 -1.48 1.96 24.29
CA PHE A 133 -0.14 1.55 24.69
C PHE A 133 0.94 2.34 23.93
N VAL A 134 0.81 2.46 22.60
CA VAL A 134 1.72 3.27 21.78
C VAL A 134 1.70 4.73 22.23
N ARG A 135 0.54 5.30 22.56
CA ARG A 135 0.43 6.66 23.10
C ARG A 135 1.29 6.84 24.35
N VAL A 136 1.09 5.96 25.34
CA VAL A 136 1.77 6.03 26.64
C VAL A 136 3.29 5.91 26.46
N GLN A 137 3.75 5.02 25.58
CA GLN A 137 5.18 4.85 25.30
C GLN A 137 5.78 6.10 24.62
N LEU A 138 5.08 6.68 23.65
CA LEU A 138 5.51 7.92 22.97
C LEU A 138 5.58 9.12 23.93
N THR A 139 4.62 9.24 24.85
CA THR A 139 4.57 10.36 25.83
C THR A 139 5.38 10.11 27.10
N SER A 140 5.97 8.92 27.28
CA SER A 140 6.74 8.62 28.48
C SER A 140 8.03 9.46 28.55
N ASN A 141 8.42 9.89 29.76
CA ASN A 141 9.58 10.78 30.04
C ASN A 141 10.96 10.27 29.53
N LYS A 142 11.02 9.05 28.98
CA LYS A 142 12.22 8.47 28.35
C LYS A 142 12.32 8.82 26.86
N SER A 143 11.27 9.37 26.27
CA SER A 143 11.20 9.75 24.86
C SER A 143 11.59 11.22 24.70
N SER A 144 12.26 11.55 23.59
CA SER A 144 12.59 12.93 23.21
C SER A 144 11.34 13.83 23.31
N THR A 145 11.50 15.08 23.76
CA THR A 145 10.43 16.09 23.90
C THR A 145 9.61 16.35 22.64
N GLU A 146 10.06 15.81 21.50
CA GLU A 146 9.48 15.91 20.16
C GLU A 146 8.12 15.21 20.00
N TYR A 147 7.80 14.19 20.82
CA TYR A 147 6.59 13.35 20.65
C TYR A 147 5.47 13.62 21.65
N VAL A 148 5.62 14.63 22.51
CA VAL A 148 4.68 14.93 23.61
C VAL A 148 3.29 15.33 23.09
N ASN A 149 3.20 15.86 21.86
CA ASN A 149 1.95 16.35 21.25
C ASN A 149 1.36 15.42 20.18
N CYS A 150 1.78 14.15 20.14
CA CYS A 150 1.23 13.19 19.17
C CYS A 150 -0.26 12.93 19.40
N LYS A 151 -1.08 13.09 18.34
CA LYS A 151 -2.49 12.72 18.35
C LYS A 151 -2.64 11.31 17.80
N ILE A 152 -3.45 10.48 18.45
CA ILE A 152 -3.75 9.13 17.95
C ILE A 152 -5.24 9.03 17.66
N GLY A 153 -5.59 8.67 16.43
CA GLY A 153 -6.96 8.43 15.96
C GLY A 153 -7.17 6.96 15.63
N LEU A 154 -8.28 6.38 16.10
CA LEU A 154 -8.72 5.04 15.70
C LEU A 154 -9.38 5.12 14.33
N GLU A 155 -9.05 4.17 13.47
CA GLU A 155 -9.48 4.16 12.07
C GLU A 155 -9.99 2.77 11.68
N SER A 156 -10.74 2.70 10.59
CA SER A 156 -11.30 1.42 10.09
C SER A 156 -10.24 0.35 9.76
N TYR A 157 -8.99 0.77 9.56
CA TYR A 157 -7.84 -0.10 9.26
C TYR A 157 -6.93 -0.37 10.46
N GLY A 158 -7.18 0.24 11.63
CA GLY A 158 -6.26 0.22 12.75
C GLY A 158 -6.24 1.56 13.46
N PHE A 159 -5.11 2.26 13.40
CA PHE A 159 -4.98 3.59 13.98
C PHE A 159 -3.94 4.44 13.27
N SER A 160 -4.01 5.75 13.45
CA SER A 160 -3.03 6.71 12.95
C SER A 160 -2.40 7.50 14.10
N ILE A 161 -1.12 7.79 13.98
CA ILE A 161 -0.38 8.67 14.89
C ILE A 161 0.02 9.91 14.09
N THR A 162 -0.40 11.08 14.54
CA THR A 162 -0.10 12.37 13.91
C THR A 162 0.83 13.20 14.81
N SER A 163 1.95 13.65 14.27
CA SER A 163 2.86 14.61 14.89
C SER A 163 3.12 15.77 13.93
N GLY A 164 2.60 16.96 14.24
CA GLY A 164 2.59 18.08 13.30
C GLY A 164 1.85 17.72 12.01
N ASP A 165 2.52 17.86 10.87
CA ASP A 165 1.99 17.50 9.55
C ASP A 165 2.24 16.02 9.19
N TYR A 166 2.99 15.27 10.00
CA TYR A 166 3.40 13.90 9.72
C TYR A 166 2.45 12.88 10.34
N VAL A 167 2.09 11.86 9.57
CA VAL A 167 1.15 10.81 9.94
C VAL A 167 1.82 9.45 9.74
N VAL A 168 1.76 8.60 10.75
CA VAL A 168 2.10 7.18 10.64
C VAL A 168 0.83 6.36 10.80
N GLN A 169 0.45 5.60 9.78
CA GLN A 169 -0.71 4.72 9.79
C GLN A 169 -0.26 3.32 10.18
N VAL A 170 -0.85 2.77 11.25
CA VAL A 170 -0.65 1.38 11.66
C VAL A 170 -1.81 0.56 11.12
N LEU A 171 -1.54 -0.18 10.04
CA LEU A 171 -2.47 -1.03 9.33
C LEU A 171 -2.51 -2.40 10.02
N ILE A 172 -3.65 -2.73 10.63
CA ILE A 172 -3.80 -3.96 11.41
C ILE A 172 -4.33 -5.08 10.52
N THR A 173 -3.71 -6.25 10.63
CA THR A 173 -4.16 -7.49 9.99
C THR A 173 -3.89 -8.69 10.90
N THR A 174 -4.36 -9.86 10.49
CA THR A 174 -4.01 -11.17 11.07
C THR A 174 -3.37 -12.08 10.02
N THR A 175 -2.91 -13.25 10.45
CA THR A 175 -2.51 -14.37 9.59
C THR A 175 -3.61 -14.79 8.59
N PRO A 176 -3.27 -15.29 7.40
CA PRO A 176 -4.24 -15.66 6.36
C PRO A 176 -5.30 -16.66 6.81
N MET A 177 -4.96 -17.59 7.72
CA MET A 177 -5.89 -18.60 8.21
C MET A 177 -7.07 -18.00 8.98
N ASN A 178 -6.84 -16.89 9.67
CA ASN A 178 -7.85 -16.24 10.50
C ASN A 178 -8.80 -15.35 9.69
N LEU A 179 -8.39 -14.85 8.52
CA LEU A 179 -9.20 -13.91 7.71
C LEU A 179 -10.58 -14.45 7.32
N ASN A 180 -10.76 -15.77 7.26
CA ASN A 180 -12.03 -16.41 6.93
C ASN A 180 -13.00 -16.52 8.13
N ARG A 181 -12.57 -16.12 9.33
CA ARG A 181 -13.32 -16.23 10.59
C ARG A 181 -13.67 -14.86 11.20
N ILE A 182 -13.60 -13.80 10.41
CA ILE A 182 -13.84 -12.43 10.86
C ILE A 182 -15.34 -12.22 11.14
N ASN A 183 -15.68 -11.88 12.38
CA ASN A 183 -16.94 -11.27 12.76
C ASN A 183 -16.86 -9.73 12.69
N PRO A 184 -17.72 -9.04 11.90
CA PRO A 184 -17.68 -7.58 11.75
C PRO A 184 -18.07 -6.79 13.02
N ASP A 185 -18.79 -7.40 13.96
CA ASP A 185 -19.22 -6.70 15.20
C ASP A 185 -18.09 -6.59 16.23
N ILE A 186 -17.06 -7.43 16.10
CA ILE A 186 -16.01 -7.59 17.11
C ILE A 186 -14.64 -7.24 16.54
N HIS A 187 -14.40 -7.53 15.27
CA HIS A 187 -13.08 -7.39 14.65
C HIS A 187 -13.00 -6.20 13.69
N ILE A 188 -11.78 -5.77 13.41
CA ILE A 188 -11.50 -4.80 12.35
C ILE A 188 -12.06 -5.24 11.00
N ASN A 189 -12.41 -4.25 10.18
CA ASN A 189 -12.92 -4.44 8.83
C ASN A 189 -12.07 -5.43 8.00
N SER A 190 -12.73 -6.45 7.43
CA SER A 190 -12.05 -7.51 6.68
C SER A 190 -11.36 -7.04 5.40
N ILE A 191 -11.88 -6.00 4.74
CA ILE A 191 -11.27 -5.39 3.54
C ILE A 191 -9.99 -4.67 3.94
N ALA A 192 -10.00 -3.96 5.07
CA ALA A 192 -8.82 -3.28 5.58
C ALA A 192 -7.71 -4.29 5.94
N GLN A 193 -8.04 -5.38 6.64
CA GLN A 193 -7.07 -6.44 6.96
C GLN A 193 -6.49 -7.09 5.69
N LYS A 194 -7.33 -7.38 4.69
CA LYS A 194 -6.85 -7.92 3.39
C LYS A 194 -5.94 -6.95 2.66
N THR A 195 -6.25 -5.66 2.69
CA THR A 195 -5.43 -4.59 2.09
C THR A 195 -4.09 -4.45 2.81
N ALA A 196 -4.09 -4.45 4.14
CA ALA A 196 -2.89 -4.43 4.95
C ALA A 196 -2.01 -5.66 4.67
N LEU A 197 -2.58 -6.87 4.59
CA LEU A 197 -1.83 -8.06 4.21
C LEU A 197 -1.29 -8.00 2.77
N ALA A 198 -2.04 -7.39 1.84
CA ALA A 198 -1.57 -7.18 0.46
C ALA A 198 -0.36 -6.22 0.42
N SER A 199 -0.34 -5.17 1.23
CA SER A 199 0.79 -4.23 1.30
C SER A 199 2.13 -4.91 1.63
N ILE A 200 2.11 -5.95 2.47
CA ILE A 200 3.30 -6.75 2.78
C ILE A 200 3.78 -7.51 1.52
N ARG A 201 2.86 -8.08 0.75
CA ARG A 201 3.18 -8.79 -0.49
C ARG A 201 3.72 -7.83 -1.57
N HIS A 202 3.07 -6.67 -1.71
CA HIS A 202 3.48 -5.62 -2.64
C HIS A 202 4.90 -5.14 -2.33
N LEU A 203 5.20 -4.92 -1.06
CA LEU A 203 6.54 -4.54 -0.63
C LEU A 203 7.57 -5.60 -0.99
N ARG A 204 7.33 -6.88 -0.66
CA ARG A 204 8.29 -7.97 -0.98
C ARG A 204 8.56 -8.02 -2.48
N TRP A 205 7.50 -7.97 -3.29
CA TRP A 205 7.64 -7.95 -4.74
C TRP A 205 8.47 -6.74 -5.20
N ALA A 206 8.20 -5.54 -4.67
CA ALA A 206 8.91 -4.33 -5.07
C ALA A 206 10.38 -4.31 -4.62
N GLU A 207 10.71 -4.88 -3.47
CA GLU A 207 12.09 -5.07 -2.99
C GLU A 207 12.88 -6.04 -3.88
N GLU A 208 12.21 -6.98 -4.55
CA GLU A 208 12.84 -7.92 -5.48
C GLU A 208 12.89 -7.40 -6.93
N ASN A 209 11.87 -6.64 -7.36
CA ASN A 209 11.63 -6.35 -8.79
C ASN A 209 11.70 -4.86 -9.17
N ALA A 210 11.51 -3.93 -8.22
CA ALA A 210 11.34 -2.50 -8.48
C ALA A 210 12.37 -1.62 -7.76
N THR A 211 13.58 -2.14 -7.50
CA THR A 211 14.62 -1.43 -6.74
C THR A 211 15.42 -0.42 -7.55
N HIS A 212 15.44 -0.58 -8.88
CA HIS A 212 16.25 0.25 -9.76
C HIS A 212 15.85 1.74 -9.69
N THR A 213 16.84 2.63 -9.62
CA THR A 213 16.60 4.08 -9.42
C THR A 213 15.70 4.67 -10.51
N THR A 214 15.88 4.29 -11.77
CA THR A 214 15.03 4.75 -12.89
C THR A 214 13.57 4.34 -12.71
N VAL A 215 13.30 3.16 -12.17
CA VAL A 215 11.93 2.70 -11.87
C VAL A 215 11.32 3.60 -10.79
N LYS A 216 12.06 3.87 -9.71
CA LYS A 216 11.60 4.77 -8.64
C LYS A 216 11.39 6.22 -9.09
N VAL A 217 12.19 6.70 -10.05
CA VAL A 217 12.00 8.01 -10.69
C VAL A 217 10.67 8.01 -11.46
N LEU A 218 10.45 7.00 -12.30
CA LEU A 218 9.23 6.88 -13.10
C LEU A 218 7.97 6.74 -12.23
N ILE A 219 8.02 5.92 -11.18
CA ILE A 219 6.91 5.76 -10.21
C ILE A 219 6.51 7.12 -9.64
N ARG A 220 7.46 7.96 -9.19
CA ARG A 220 7.13 9.29 -8.66
C ARG A 220 6.47 10.18 -9.71
N ILE A 221 6.97 10.18 -10.94
CA ILE A 221 6.40 10.97 -12.04
C ILE A 221 4.97 10.50 -12.35
N LEU A 222 4.72 9.19 -12.40
CA LEU A 222 3.38 8.63 -12.62
C LEU A 222 2.41 8.91 -11.46
N LYS A 223 2.89 8.86 -10.21
CA LYS A 223 2.09 9.26 -9.03
C LYS A 223 1.70 10.74 -9.10
N ASP A 224 2.60 11.60 -9.57
CA ASP A 224 2.30 13.02 -9.80
C ASP A 224 1.32 13.21 -10.98
N PHE A 225 1.44 12.42 -12.05
CA PHE A 225 0.48 12.43 -13.17
C PHE A 225 -0.91 12.07 -12.69
N ARG A 226 -1.04 11.01 -11.88
CA ARG A 226 -2.28 10.62 -11.22
C ARG A 226 -2.89 11.78 -10.41
N ARG A 227 -2.06 12.54 -9.68
CA ARG A 227 -2.52 13.69 -8.89
C ARG A 227 -3.04 14.85 -9.76
N ARG A 228 -2.42 15.10 -10.91
CA ARG A 228 -2.74 16.25 -11.79
C ARG A 228 -3.79 15.95 -12.85
N LEU A 229 -3.85 14.71 -13.35
CA LEU A 229 -4.66 14.31 -14.49
C LEU A 229 -5.80 13.41 -14.02
N ARG A 230 -7.03 13.94 -14.04
CA ARG A 230 -8.24 13.25 -13.55
C ARG A 230 -8.47 11.87 -14.16
N GLY A 231 -8.06 11.65 -15.42
CA GLY A 231 -8.19 10.36 -16.11
C GLY A 231 -7.43 9.22 -15.43
N PHE A 232 -6.35 9.52 -14.70
CA PHE A 232 -5.51 8.54 -14.00
C PHE A 232 -5.95 8.27 -12.55
N SER A 233 -7.05 8.89 -12.09
CA SER A 233 -7.52 8.78 -10.70
C SER A 233 -7.80 7.35 -10.22
N HIS A 234 -8.19 6.46 -11.14
CA HIS A 234 -8.50 5.05 -10.88
C HIS A 234 -7.26 4.17 -10.71
N MET A 235 -6.08 4.64 -11.10
CA MET A 235 -4.84 3.89 -10.86
C MET A 235 -4.51 3.99 -9.36
N ASN A 236 -4.50 2.87 -8.65
CA ASN A 236 -4.01 2.85 -7.27
C ASN A 236 -2.46 2.84 -7.25
N SER A 237 -1.85 3.05 -6.07
CA SER A 237 -0.38 3.07 -5.98
C SER A 237 0.24 1.78 -6.50
N TRP A 238 -0.35 0.63 -6.16
CA TRP A 238 0.14 -0.68 -6.58
C TRP A 238 0.11 -0.91 -8.10
N LEU A 239 -0.85 -0.30 -8.81
CA LEU A 239 -0.88 -0.37 -10.28
C LEU A 239 0.22 0.49 -10.93
N ILE A 240 0.74 1.48 -10.20
CA ILE A 240 1.82 2.35 -10.65
C ILE A 240 3.18 1.77 -10.26
N ASP A 241 3.29 1.18 -9.07
CA ASP A 241 4.49 0.55 -8.51
C ASP A 241 4.89 -0.71 -9.29
#